data_AF-A0A017SYZ3-F1
#
_entry.id   AF-A0A017SYZ3-F1
#
_cell.length_a   1.000
_cell.length_b   1.000
_cell.length_c   1.000
_cell.angle_alpha   90.00
_cell.angle_beta   90.00
_cell.angle_gamma   90.00
#
_symmetry.space_group_name_H-M   'P 1'
#
loop_
_entity.id
_entity.type
_entity.pdbx_description
1 polymer ?
#
loop_
_entity_poly.entity_id
_entity_poly.type
_entity_poly.pdbx_seq_one_letter_code
_entity_poly.pdbx_strand_id
1 'polypeptide(L)'
;MISAGSKKSGGLILKLALVACSATLAGVGCVADVGDEGVEEVGTNQMSWEEFRASVFQEEESGVFIVNGDEMIADVKLLREFYEQHVRDGALIVHRVGSADAKWNDTQKLNITYCVSTTFNGNYNAVVAAMNSATTAWENVANVNFVHSSNLDSNCTASQSGVVFDVRPVNVGGQYLARAFFPNDARSARNVLIDNTAFGSSGDPSLTGILRHELGHTLGFRHEHTRPESGTCFEDNNWRALTTYDQSSVMHYPQCNGISSWALNISTKDAQGAAALYGAPGGGGSGGSGGSGGGATTENLTGSVAAGVFSHLGYADVKPGTAFTASMTGTGDPDLYVRWTSQPTTTAYTCRPYLSGATESCNLTVPAGITKAYVSVRGYSAGTYNLNVTYTAP
;
A
#
# COMPACT_ATOMS: atom_id res chain seq x y z
N MET A 1 76.20 11.90 -11.58
CA MET A 1 77.41 11.05 -11.45
C MET A 1 77.21 10.04 -10.33
N ILE A 2 78.05 9.01 -10.28
CA ILE A 2 78.03 7.89 -9.34
C ILE A 2 78.16 8.35 -7.87
N SER A 3 77.30 7.89 -6.97
CA SER A 3 77.67 6.90 -5.93
C SER A 3 76.49 6.48 -5.06
N ALA A 4 76.48 5.22 -4.65
CA ALA A 4 75.64 4.68 -3.59
C ALA A 4 76.50 4.37 -2.35
N GLY A 5 75.87 3.82 -1.29
CA GLY A 5 76.56 2.94 -0.34
C GLY A 5 76.59 3.41 1.11
N SER A 6 75.58 3.01 1.90
CA SER A 6 75.73 2.84 3.35
C SER A 6 76.77 1.75 3.66
N LYS A 7 77.47 1.83 4.81
CA LYS A 7 78.44 0.80 5.21
C LYS A 7 78.61 0.68 6.72
N LYS A 8 78.62 -0.59 7.18
CA LYS A 8 78.80 -1.09 8.56
C LYS A 8 77.61 -0.82 9.49
N SER A 9 76.98 -1.79 10.17
CA SER A 9 77.38 -3.11 10.72
C SER A 9 78.12 -3.07 12.06
N GLY A 10 77.41 -3.47 13.12
CA GLY A 10 77.94 -3.91 14.41
C GLY A 10 76.90 -4.81 15.07
N GLY A 11 77.30 -5.90 15.73
CA GLY A 11 76.36 -6.86 16.29
C GLY A 11 77.03 -7.87 17.24
N LEU A 12 76.23 -8.40 18.17
CA LEU A 12 76.55 -9.38 19.22
C LEU A 12 75.18 -9.83 19.82
N ILE A 13 74.91 -11.06 20.27
CA ILE A 13 75.31 -12.42 19.89
C ILE A 13 74.41 -13.40 20.67
N LEU A 14 74.08 -14.59 20.12
CA LEU A 14 73.37 -15.71 20.79
C LEU A 14 71.91 -15.42 21.27
N LYS A 15 71.02 -16.42 21.43
CA LYS A 15 71.17 -17.89 21.42
C LYS A 15 70.36 -18.57 20.30
N LEU A 16 70.60 -19.88 20.09
CA LEU A 16 70.16 -20.66 18.93
C LEU A 16 69.62 -22.07 19.32
N ALA A 17 68.43 -22.42 18.83
CA ALA A 17 67.82 -23.77 18.69
C ALA A 17 66.47 -23.55 17.94
N LEU A 18 66.15 -23.98 16.70
CA LEU A 18 66.48 -25.18 15.88
C LEU A 18 66.01 -26.49 16.52
N VAL A 19 65.25 -27.40 15.87
CA VAL A 19 64.88 -27.65 14.44
C VAL A 19 63.33 -27.81 14.37
N ALA A 20 62.52 -27.57 13.32
CA ALA A 20 62.59 -27.65 11.84
C ALA A 20 61.91 -26.40 11.17
N CYS A 21 61.69 -26.17 9.86
CA CYS A 21 61.62 -26.92 8.57
C CYS A 21 60.37 -27.81 8.38
N SER A 22 59.55 -27.78 7.29
CA SER A 22 59.35 -26.90 6.10
C SER A 22 57.88 -27.14 5.62
N ALA A 23 57.25 -26.56 4.57
CA ALA A 23 57.55 -25.65 3.44
C ALA A 23 56.24 -24.83 3.13
N THR A 24 55.94 -24.11 2.03
CA THR A 24 56.55 -23.87 0.69
C THR A 24 56.19 -22.42 0.21
N LEU A 25 55.97 -22.15 -1.08
CA LEU A 25 55.52 -20.87 -1.67
C LEU A 25 54.33 -21.06 -2.63
N ALA A 26 53.42 -20.09 -2.74
CA ALA A 26 53.07 -19.38 -3.99
C ALA A 26 51.92 -18.36 -3.78
N GLY A 27 51.95 -17.23 -4.52
CA GLY A 27 50.78 -16.33 -4.70
C GLY A 27 50.81 -15.02 -3.91
N VAL A 28 51.41 -13.97 -4.48
CA VAL A 28 51.18 -12.57 -4.07
C VAL A 28 50.42 -11.88 -5.20
N GLY A 29 49.26 -11.33 -4.88
CA GLY A 29 48.50 -10.44 -5.76
C GLY A 29 48.10 -9.20 -4.98
N CYS A 30 48.74 -8.07 -5.26
CA CYS A 30 48.39 -6.79 -4.64
C CYS A 30 47.23 -6.15 -5.40
N VAL A 31 46.13 -5.86 -4.70
CA VAL A 31 45.16 -4.85 -5.10
C VAL A 31 45.21 -3.76 -4.02
N ALA A 32 45.32 -2.50 -4.43
CA ALA A 32 45.22 -1.39 -3.50
C ALA A 32 43.75 -1.18 -3.16
N ASP A 33 43.41 -1.28 -1.88
CA ASP A 33 42.11 -0.81 -1.40
C ASP A 33 42.19 0.70 -1.19
N VAL A 34 41.20 1.42 -1.70
CA VAL A 34 41.13 2.88 -1.60
C VAL A 34 40.18 3.17 -0.47
N GLY A 35 40.70 3.72 0.64
CA GLY A 35 39.86 4.13 1.77
C GLY A 35 38.88 5.20 1.32
N ASP A 36 37.63 4.79 1.09
CA ASP A 36 36.54 5.67 0.71
C ASP A 36 36.22 6.66 1.84
N GLU A 37 35.68 7.82 1.47
CA GLU A 37 35.56 8.96 2.37
C GLU A 37 34.41 8.79 3.37
N GLY A 38 34.51 9.46 4.52
CA GLY A 38 33.47 9.44 5.54
C GLY A 38 32.20 10.14 5.07
N VAL A 39 31.26 9.38 4.51
CA VAL A 39 29.89 9.85 4.23
C VAL A 39 29.19 10.09 5.57
N GLU A 40 28.85 11.34 5.88
CA GLU A 40 27.96 11.65 7.01
C GLU A 40 26.56 11.09 6.72
N GLU A 41 26.01 10.29 7.64
CA GLU A 41 24.67 9.69 7.45
C GLU A 41 23.58 10.77 7.48
N VAL A 42 22.92 10.97 6.33
CA VAL A 42 21.86 11.96 6.16
C VAL A 42 20.53 11.46 6.73
N GLY A 43 20.38 11.57 8.06
CA GLY A 43 19.09 11.73 8.74
C GLY A 43 18.06 10.61 8.60
N THR A 44 18.34 9.42 9.14
CA THR A 44 17.46 8.23 9.13
C THR A 44 16.36 8.25 10.22
N ASN A 45 15.48 9.25 10.21
CA ASN A 45 14.34 9.32 11.14
C ASN A 45 13.19 8.33 10.78
N GLN A 46 13.46 7.04 10.87
CA GLN A 46 12.43 5.98 10.96
C GLN A 46 12.68 5.16 12.23
N MET A 47 11.67 5.06 13.10
CA MET A 47 11.74 4.27 14.33
C MET A 47 11.98 2.79 14.00
N SER A 48 13.07 2.22 14.51
CA SER A 48 13.45 0.83 14.27
C SER A 48 12.51 -0.17 14.94
N TRP A 49 12.64 -1.46 14.59
CA TRP A 49 11.89 -2.55 15.23
C TRP A 49 12.23 -2.63 16.73
N GLU A 50 13.49 -2.43 17.06
CA GLU A 50 14.04 -2.42 18.41
C GLU A 50 13.48 -1.26 19.24
N GLU A 51 13.39 -0.05 18.67
CA GLU A 51 12.82 1.14 19.33
C GLU A 51 11.30 1.05 19.46
N PHE A 52 10.58 0.62 18.42
CA PHE A 52 9.14 0.41 18.49
C PHE A 52 8.80 -0.66 19.52
N ARG A 53 9.49 -1.81 19.50
CA ARG A 53 9.27 -2.87 20.50
C ARG A 53 9.60 -2.41 21.93
N ALA A 54 10.51 -1.45 22.10
CA ALA A 54 10.80 -0.86 23.40
C ALA A 54 9.76 0.19 23.87
N SER A 55 8.94 0.75 22.97
CA SER A 55 7.88 1.70 23.31
C SER A 55 6.52 1.06 23.61
N VAL A 56 6.31 -0.20 23.19
CA VAL A 56 5.07 -0.95 23.38
C VAL A 56 5.02 -1.62 24.75
N PHE A 57 3.91 -1.46 25.48
CA PHE A 57 3.69 -2.14 26.76
C PHE A 57 3.45 -3.64 26.53
N GLN A 58 4.14 -4.49 27.30
CA GLN A 58 3.88 -5.92 27.38
C GLN A 58 3.37 -6.27 28.78
N GLU A 59 2.26 -7.02 28.86
CA GLU A 59 1.67 -7.44 30.12
C GLU A 59 2.41 -8.66 30.71
N GLU A 60 2.90 -8.57 31.95
CA GLU A 60 3.78 -9.59 32.54
C GLU A 60 3.12 -10.95 32.77
N GLU A 61 1.80 -11.00 33.02
CA GLU A 61 1.09 -12.23 33.41
C GLU A 61 0.53 -13.01 32.21
N SER A 62 0.13 -12.33 31.13
CA SER A 62 -0.39 -12.94 29.91
C SER A 62 0.59 -12.93 28.72
N GLY A 63 1.61 -12.07 28.75
CA GLY A 63 2.61 -11.93 27.70
C GLY A 63 2.16 -11.15 26.45
N VAL A 64 0.91 -10.66 26.40
CA VAL A 64 0.38 -9.89 25.26
C VAL A 64 0.95 -8.47 25.21
N PHE A 65 0.89 -7.86 24.04
CA PHE A 65 1.35 -6.49 23.80
C PHE A 65 0.16 -5.54 23.59
N ILE A 66 0.22 -4.34 24.17
CA ILE A 66 -0.80 -3.30 24.00
C ILE A 66 -0.23 -2.16 23.15
N VAL A 67 -0.73 -2.02 21.93
CA VAL A 67 -0.42 -0.92 21.01
C VAL A 67 -1.54 0.13 21.06
N ASN A 68 -1.24 1.38 20.67
CA ASN A 68 -2.16 2.53 20.64
C ASN A 68 -2.84 2.93 21.98
N GLY A 69 -2.75 2.12 23.03
CA GLY A 69 -3.35 2.31 24.36
C GLY A 69 -4.54 1.39 24.65
N ASP A 70 -5.15 0.79 23.64
CA ASP A 70 -6.34 -0.06 23.74
C ASP A 70 -6.37 -1.28 22.79
N GLU A 71 -5.37 -1.44 21.91
CA GLU A 71 -5.32 -2.52 20.92
C GLU A 71 -4.41 -3.67 21.38
N MET A 72 -4.99 -4.86 21.59
CA MET A 72 -4.28 -6.05 22.07
C MET A 72 -3.72 -6.89 20.93
N ILE A 73 -2.39 -7.06 20.92
CA ILE A 73 -1.66 -7.92 19.99
C ILE A 73 -1.11 -9.14 20.74
N ALA A 74 -1.53 -10.35 20.34
CA ALA A 74 -1.41 -11.54 21.19
C ALA A 74 0.02 -12.09 21.37
N ASP A 75 0.93 -11.85 20.43
CA ASP A 75 2.33 -12.32 20.53
C ASP A 75 3.32 -11.43 19.74
N VAL A 76 4.60 -11.80 19.76
CA VAL A 76 5.69 -11.02 19.12
C VAL A 76 5.81 -11.26 17.60
N LYS A 77 5.28 -12.35 17.04
CA LYS A 77 5.16 -12.57 15.58
C LYS A 77 4.11 -11.58 15.04
N LEU A 78 2.98 -11.46 15.74
CA LEU A 78 1.92 -10.50 15.45
C LEU A 78 2.31 -9.05 15.75
N LEU A 79 3.07 -8.75 16.81
CA LEU A 79 3.57 -7.39 17.06
C LEU A 79 4.59 -6.96 15.98
N ARG A 80 5.40 -7.91 15.49
CA ARG A 80 6.34 -7.63 14.41
C ARG A 80 5.63 -7.43 13.08
N GLU A 81 4.52 -8.13 12.86
CA GLU A 81 3.62 -7.87 11.74
C GLU A 81 2.90 -6.52 11.87
N PHE A 82 2.42 -6.14 13.06
CA PHE A 82 1.87 -4.81 13.33
C PHE A 82 2.90 -3.72 13.00
N TYR A 83 4.15 -3.86 13.48
CA TYR A 83 5.26 -2.97 13.13
C TYR A 83 5.48 -2.90 11.61
N GLU A 84 5.66 -4.03 10.94
CA GLU A 84 5.97 -4.05 9.50
C GLU A 84 4.80 -3.57 8.63
N GLN A 85 3.55 -3.68 9.07
CA GLN A 85 2.37 -3.23 8.31
C GLN A 85 1.84 -1.83 8.67
N HIS A 86 2.07 -1.34 9.91
CA HIS A 86 1.43 -0.13 10.46
C HIS A 86 2.40 0.94 10.96
N VAL A 87 3.68 0.59 11.19
CA VAL A 87 4.70 1.51 11.72
C VAL A 87 5.84 1.73 10.70
N ARG A 88 6.03 0.78 9.79
CA ARG A 88 7.12 0.77 8.80
C ARG A 88 6.70 1.14 7.37
N ASP A 89 5.54 0.63 6.90
CA ASP A 89 5.04 0.72 5.52
C ASP A 89 3.54 1.12 5.48
N GLY A 90 2.99 1.62 4.35
CA GLY A 90 1.53 1.82 4.26
C GLY A 90 0.89 2.46 3.01
N ALA A 91 -0.27 3.14 3.18
CA ALA A 91 -1.48 3.29 2.32
C ALA A 91 -2.32 4.63 2.51
N LEU A 92 -3.66 4.61 2.74
CA LEU A 92 -4.61 5.77 2.63
C LEU A 92 -5.48 6.11 3.88
N ILE A 93 -5.87 7.39 4.09
CA ILE A 93 -6.82 7.87 5.14
C ILE A 93 -8.16 8.52 4.67
N VAL A 94 -9.21 8.50 5.52
CA VAL A 94 -10.54 9.13 5.30
C VAL A 94 -10.91 10.15 6.38
N HIS A 95 -11.50 11.30 6.00
CA HIS A 95 -12.00 12.31 6.94
C HIS A 95 -13.21 11.83 7.75
N ARG A 96 -13.30 12.25 9.02
CA ARG A 96 -14.43 11.97 9.91
C ARG A 96 -15.01 13.24 10.53
N VAL A 97 -16.33 13.25 10.68
CA VAL A 97 -17.07 14.23 11.49
C VAL A 97 -17.58 13.53 12.74
N GLY A 98 -16.89 13.72 13.86
CA GLY A 98 -17.08 12.90 15.06
C GLY A 98 -16.71 11.44 14.77
N SER A 99 -17.65 10.51 14.98
CA SER A 99 -17.43 9.08 14.71
C SER A 99 -17.73 8.65 13.27
N ALA A 100 -18.38 9.49 12.44
CA ALA A 100 -18.84 9.12 11.10
C ALA A 100 -17.83 9.50 10.00
N ASP A 101 -17.61 8.60 9.04
CA ASP A 101 -16.81 8.86 7.84
C ASP A 101 -17.54 9.87 6.92
N ALA A 102 -16.81 10.86 6.41
CA ALA A 102 -17.30 11.82 5.43
C ALA A 102 -17.37 11.21 4.03
N LYS A 103 -18.35 10.33 3.79
CA LYS A 103 -18.49 9.57 2.53
C LYS A 103 -19.89 9.68 1.89
N TRP A 104 -19.99 9.42 0.59
CA TRP A 104 -21.27 9.27 -0.09
C TRP A 104 -22.00 7.98 0.32
N ASN A 105 -23.33 8.03 0.41
CA ASN A 105 -24.13 6.81 0.62
C ASN A 105 -24.23 5.94 -0.65
N ASP A 106 -24.74 4.72 -0.53
CA ASP A 106 -24.77 3.74 -1.61
C ASP A 106 -25.58 4.16 -2.86
N THR A 107 -26.52 5.10 -2.71
CA THR A 107 -27.23 5.71 -3.84
C THR A 107 -26.46 6.90 -4.44
N GLN A 108 -25.89 7.75 -3.60
CA GLN A 108 -25.16 8.96 -4.01
C GLN A 108 -23.85 8.63 -4.74
N LYS A 109 -23.11 7.63 -4.26
CA LYS A 109 -21.82 7.24 -4.84
C LYS A 109 -21.93 6.84 -6.32
N LEU A 110 -23.10 6.33 -6.74
CA LEU A 110 -23.39 5.90 -8.10
C LEU A 110 -23.99 7.02 -8.99
N ASN A 111 -24.09 8.25 -8.50
CA ASN A 111 -24.63 9.38 -9.25
C ASN A 111 -24.04 10.73 -8.78
N ILE A 112 -22.70 10.83 -8.78
CA ILE A 112 -21.98 12.04 -8.36
C ILE A 112 -21.98 13.04 -9.54
N THR A 113 -23.11 13.71 -9.76
CA THR A 113 -23.26 14.68 -10.86
C THR A 113 -22.36 15.91 -10.68
N TYR A 114 -21.71 16.35 -11.76
CA TYR A 114 -20.90 17.57 -11.77
C TYR A 114 -21.08 18.36 -13.07
N CYS A 115 -20.69 19.64 -13.06
CA CYS A 115 -20.58 20.48 -14.24
C CYS A 115 -19.19 21.14 -14.32
N VAL A 116 -18.81 21.61 -15.50
CA VAL A 116 -17.57 22.35 -15.76
C VAL A 116 -17.91 23.71 -16.35
N SER A 117 -17.51 24.80 -15.70
CA SER A 117 -17.92 26.13 -16.14
C SER A 117 -17.29 26.55 -17.47
N THR A 118 -18.10 26.98 -18.44
CA THR A 118 -17.62 27.56 -19.69
C THR A 118 -16.75 28.83 -19.49
N THR A 119 -16.76 29.41 -18.28
CA THR A 119 -15.90 30.55 -17.89
C THR A 119 -14.40 30.21 -17.83
N PHE A 120 -14.01 28.93 -17.97
CA PHE A 120 -12.63 28.54 -18.28
C PHE A 120 -12.15 29.02 -19.66
N ASN A 121 -13.04 29.55 -20.52
CA ASN A 121 -12.73 30.09 -21.85
C ASN A 121 -11.94 29.08 -22.69
N GLY A 122 -10.75 29.44 -23.21
CA GLY A 122 -9.90 28.54 -24.00
C GLY A 122 -9.50 27.25 -23.29
N ASN A 123 -9.45 27.24 -21.95
CA ASN A 123 -9.05 26.09 -21.15
C ASN A 123 -10.22 25.11 -20.88
N TYR A 124 -11.46 25.47 -21.23
CA TYR A 124 -12.65 24.66 -20.93
C TYR A 124 -12.53 23.20 -21.41
N ASN A 125 -12.13 22.99 -22.67
CA ASN A 125 -11.97 21.65 -23.23
C ASN A 125 -10.88 20.83 -22.51
N ALA A 126 -9.81 21.49 -22.05
CA ALA A 126 -8.74 20.84 -21.28
C ALA A 126 -9.22 20.43 -19.88
N VAL A 127 -10.02 21.26 -19.20
CA VAL A 127 -10.63 20.90 -17.92
C VAL A 127 -11.63 19.76 -18.09
N VAL A 128 -12.48 19.76 -19.12
CA VAL A 128 -13.42 18.64 -19.38
C VAL A 128 -12.68 17.33 -19.62
N ALA A 129 -11.62 17.34 -20.44
CA ALA A 129 -10.81 16.14 -20.72
C ALA A 129 -10.04 15.65 -19.48
N ALA A 130 -9.48 16.56 -18.69
CA ALA A 130 -8.75 16.23 -17.46
C ALA A 130 -9.69 15.72 -16.36
N MET A 131 -10.87 16.33 -16.18
CA MET A 131 -11.93 15.85 -15.29
C MET A 131 -12.36 14.43 -15.68
N ASN A 132 -12.71 14.18 -16.94
CA ASN A 132 -13.13 12.86 -17.42
C ASN A 132 -12.05 11.78 -17.19
N SER A 133 -10.79 12.12 -17.46
CA SER A 133 -9.64 11.23 -17.20
C SER A 133 -9.42 10.96 -15.71
N ALA A 134 -9.73 11.93 -14.85
CA ALA A 134 -9.55 11.85 -13.40
C ALA A 134 -10.72 11.12 -12.71
N THR A 135 -11.97 11.31 -13.15
CA THR A 135 -13.12 10.53 -12.66
C THR A 135 -12.99 9.07 -13.05
N THR A 136 -12.66 8.81 -14.33
CA THR A 136 -12.44 7.44 -14.85
C THR A 136 -11.34 6.70 -14.08
N ALA A 137 -10.33 7.40 -13.58
CA ALA A 137 -9.30 6.80 -12.74
C ALA A 137 -9.84 6.27 -11.40
N TRP A 138 -10.77 6.99 -10.76
CA TRP A 138 -11.45 6.56 -9.53
C TRP A 138 -12.54 5.50 -9.77
N GLU A 139 -13.30 5.63 -10.87
CA GLU A 139 -14.35 4.68 -11.29
C GLU A 139 -13.77 3.30 -11.65
N ASN A 140 -12.53 3.25 -12.14
CA ASN A 140 -11.81 2.00 -12.41
C ASN A 140 -11.32 1.27 -11.15
N VAL A 141 -11.40 1.88 -9.95
CA VAL A 141 -10.89 1.29 -8.70
C VAL A 141 -11.93 1.18 -7.58
N ALA A 142 -13.07 1.87 -7.68
CA ALA A 142 -14.13 1.85 -6.67
C ALA A 142 -15.54 1.88 -7.30
N ASN A 143 -16.55 1.44 -6.55
CA ASN A 143 -17.95 1.45 -6.97
C ASN A 143 -18.56 2.86 -6.86
N VAL A 144 -18.02 3.78 -7.64
CA VAL A 144 -18.45 5.18 -7.79
C VAL A 144 -18.77 5.46 -9.26
N ASN A 145 -19.56 6.51 -9.52
CA ASN A 145 -19.90 6.96 -10.88
C ASN A 145 -20.15 8.48 -10.87
N PHE A 146 -19.32 9.21 -11.59
CA PHE A 146 -19.36 10.67 -11.75
C PHE A 146 -20.02 11.04 -13.08
N VAL A 147 -21.01 11.92 -13.02
CA VAL A 147 -21.88 12.20 -14.18
C VAL A 147 -21.72 13.65 -14.63
N HIS A 148 -20.96 13.86 -15.72
CA HIS A 148 -20.81 15.20 -16.31
C HIS A 148 -22.13 15.67 -16.93
N SER A 149 -22.78 16.60 -16.25
CA SER A 149 -24.05 17.21 -16.63
C SER A 149 -23.81 18.40 -17.56
N SER A 150 -23.25 18.14 -18.74
CA SER A 150 -22.73 19.18 -19.65
C SER A 150 -23.79 20.18 -20.14
N ASN A 151 -25.07 19.81 -20.08
CA ASN A 151 -26.21 20.71 -20.28
C ASN A 151 -26.34 21.82 -19.23
N LEU A 152 -25.55 21.79 -18.15
CA LEU A 152 -25.49 22.79 -17.08
C LEU A 152 -24.19 23.60 -17.06
N ASP A 153 -23.22 23.30 -17.94
CA ASP A 153 -21.89 23.92 -17.95
C ASP A 153 -21.90 25.44 -18.14
N SER A 154 -22.85 25.95 -18.93
CA SER A 154 -23.08 27.39 -19.14
C SER A 154 -23.67 28.11 -17.92
N ASN A 155 -24.18 27.37 -16.93
CA ASN A 155 -24.66 27.88 -15.64
C ASN A 155 -24.06 27.07 -14.47
N CYS A 156 -22.80 26.68 -14.62
CA CYS A 156 -22.08 25.94 -13.59
C CYS A 156 -21.58 26.89 -12.51
N THR A 157 -22.25 26.88 -11.36
CA THR A 157 -22.06 27.81 -10.24
C THR A 157 -22.27 27.11 -8.89
N ALA A 158 -21.82 27.74 -7.80
CA ALA A 158 -22.03 27.25 -6.42
C ALA A 158 -23.52 27.07 -6.05
N SER A 159 -24.42 27.75 -6.79
CA SER A 159 -25.88 27.67 -6.61
C SER A 159 -26.55 26.65 -7.55
N GLN A 160 -25.79 25.94 -8.38
CA GLN A 160 -26.33 24.98 -9.35
C GLN A 160 -26.78 23.69 -8.64
N SER A 161 -28.05 23.64 -8.25
CA SER A 161 -28.67 22.52 -7.53
C SER A 161 -28.88 21.27 -8.39
N GLY A 162 -28.77 21.36 -9.73
CA GLY A 162 -28.83 20.20 -10.62
C GLY A 162 -27.62 19.26 -10.55
N VAL A 163 -26.56 19.65 -9.84
CA VAL A 163 -25.34 18.84 -9.66
C VAL A 163 -24.92 18.73 -8.19
N VAL A 164 -24.19 17.67 -7.84
CA VAL A 164 -23.59 17.48 -6.51
C VAL A 164 -22.51 18.54 -6.23
N PHE A 165 -21.70 18.89 -7.24
CA PHE A 165 -20.65 19.92 -7.17
C PHE A 165 -20.38 20.61 -8.52
N ASP A 166 -19.78 21.81 -8.47
CA ASP A 166 -19.37 22.60 -9.64
C ASP A 166 -17.85 22.72 -9.78
N VAL A 167 -17.33 22.59 -11.01
CA VAL A 167 -15.91 22.83 -11.35
C VAL A 167 -15.77 24.21 -12.00
N ARG A 168 -14.96 25.10 -11.41
CA ARG A 168 -14.86 26.51 -11.81
C ARG A 168 -13.44 27.08 -11.79
N PRO A 169 -13.13 28.08 -12.63
CA PRO A 169 -11.90 28.85 -12.51
C PRO A 169 -11.90 29.71 -11.25
N VAL A 170 -10.70 29.98 -10.74
CA VAL A 170 -10.41 31.02 -9.75
C VAL A 170 -9.10 31.72 -10.12
N ASN A 171 -8.84 32.87 -9.49
CA ASN A 171 -7.53 33.49 -9.52
C ASN A 171 -7.15 33.91 -8.09
N VAL A 172 -6.44 33.03 -7.38
CA VAL A 172 -5.80 33.29 -6.09
C VAL A 172 -4.31 33.61 -6.25
N GLY A 173 -3.80 33.67 -7.49
CA GLY A 173 -2.40 33.95 -7.78
C GLY A 173 -1.45 32.82 -7.37
N GLY A 174 -1.86 31.56 -7.54
CA GLY A 174 -1.04 30.39 -7.22
C GLY A 174 -0.88 30.07 -5.73
N GLN A 175 -1.74 30.59 -4.84
CA GLN A 175 -1.81 30.11 -3.44
C GLN A 175 -2.19 28.62 -3.34
N TYR A 176 -2.86 28.10 -4.36
CA TYR A 176 -3.06 26.67 -4.63
C TYR A 176 -3.20 26.48 -6.14
N LEU A 177 -2.94 25.27 -6.65
CA LEU A 177 -3.19 24.93 -8.06
C LEU A 177 -4.67 24.58 -8.29
N ALA A 178 -5.23 23.78 -7.39
CA ALA A 178 -6.67 23.58 -7.26
C ALA A 178 -7.05 23.44 -5.78
N ARG A 179 -8.34 23.32 -5.50
CA ARG A 179 -8.87 22.80 -4.23
C ARG A 179 -10.27 22.21 -4.41
N ALA A 180 -10.63 21.26 -3.54
CA ALA A 180 -11.92 20.58 -3.53
C ALA A 180 -12.72 20.87 -2.23
N PHE A 181 -13.47 19.86 -1.79
CA PHE A 181 -14.45 19.84 -0.71
C PHE A 181 -14.62 18.38 -0.23
N PHE A 182 -15.21 18.15 0.95
CA PHE A 182 -15.56 16.81 1.46
C PHE A 182 -17.06 16.49 1.30
N PRO A 183 -17.49 15.21 1.19
CA PRO A 183 -18.90 14.84 0.97
C PRO A 183 -19.92 15.43 1.95
N ASN A 184 -19.51 15.72 3.19
CA ASN A 184 -20.33 16.35 4.23
C ASN A 184 -20.54 17.86 4.06
N ASP A 185 -19.82 18.52 3.16
CA ASP A 185 -19.92 19.97 2.97
C ASP A 185 -21.28 20.40 2.39
N ALA A 186 -21.75 21.58 2.82
CA ALA A 186 -22.96 22.20 2.29
C ALA A 186 -22.81 22.44 0.78
N ARG A 187 -23.89 22.29 0.00
CA ARG A 187 -23.83 22.35 -1.48
C ARG A 187 -23.11 23.60 -2.00
N SER A 188 -23.29 24.77 -1.40
CA SER A 188 -22.61 26.01 -1.77
C SER A 188 -21.07 25.97 -1.62
N ALA A 189 -20.55 25.15 -0.71
CA ALA A 189 -19.12 24.90 -0.53
C ALA A 189 -18.57 23.76 -1.42
N ARG A 190 -19.45 22.86 -1.91
CA ARG A 190 -19.06 21.75 -2.79
C ARG A 190 -18.69 22.22 -4.19
N ASN A 191 -17.45 22.64 -4.37
CA ASN A 191 -16.88 23.07 -5.63
C ASN A 191 -15.40 22.71 -5.72
N VAL A 192 -14.98 22.30 -6.94
CA VAL A 192 -13.56 22.17 -7.30
C VAL A 192 -13.16 23.46 -7.98
N LEU A 193 -12.26 24.23 -7.37
CA LEU A 193 -11.73 25.46 -7.97
C LEU A 193 -10.33 25.20 -8.51
N ILE A 194 -10.09 25.64 -9.75
CA ILE A 194 -8.79 25.51 -10.43
C ILE A 194 -8.22 26.92 -10.64
N ASP A 195 -7.01 27.18 -10.15
CA ASP A 195 -6.33 28.45 -10.33
C ASP A 195 -5.72 28.58 -11.73
N ASN A 196 -5.54 29.81 -12.20
CA ASN A 196 -4.89 30.07 -13.48
C ASN A 196 -3.46 29.49 -13.59
N THR A 197 -2.74 29.34 -12.47
CA THR A 197 -1.38 28.76 -12.47
C THR A 197 -1.35 27.25 -12.78
N ALA A 198 -2.44 26.51 -12.55
CA ALA A 198 -2.53 25.08 -12.87
C ALA A 198 -2.54 24.76 -14.38
N PHE A 199 -2.64 25.78 -15.23
CA PHE A 199 -2.50 25.68 -16.69
C PHE A 199 -1.10 26.10 -17.18
N GLY A 200 -0.24 26.60 -16.29
CA GLY A 200 1.10 27.11 -16.59
C GLY A 200 2.25 26.18 -16.24
N SER A 201 2.01 25.08 -15.51
CA SER A 201 3.03 24.07 -15.21
C SER A 201 3.46 23.34 -16.49
N SER A 202 4.77 23.27 -16.75
CA SER A 202 5.35 22.71 -17.98
C SER A 202 5.41 21.18 -17.99
N GLY A 203 4.34 20.52 -17.51
CA GLY A 203 4.17 19.07 -17.42
C GLY A 203 3.78 18.59 -16.03
N ASP A 204 4.42 19.17 -15.00
CA ASP A 204 4.50 18.59 -13.66
C ASP A 204 4.09 19.59 -12.56
N PRO A 205 3.08 19.28 -11.72
CA PRO A 205 2.06 18.26 -11.93
C PRO A 205 1.11 18.64 -13.08
N SER A 206 0.62 17.61 -13.78
CA SER A 206 -0.33 17.79 -14.88
C SER A 206 -1.73 18.12 -14.36
N LEU A 207 -2.53 18.87 -15.14
CA LEU A 207 -3.92 19.19 -14.80
C LEU A 207 -4.76 17.94 -14.46
N THR A 208 -4.55 16.83 -15.16
CA THR A 208 -5.21 15.54 -14.85
C THR A 208 -4.75 14.95 -13.53
N GLY A 209 -3.45 15.06 -13.20
CA GLY A 209 -2.92 14.62 -11.90
C GLY A 209 -3.49 15.44 -10.74
N ILE A 210 -3.48 16.77 -10.88
CA ILE A 210 -4.08 17.70 -9.93
C ILE A 210 -5.55 17.33 -9.70
N LEU A 211 -6.35 17.19 -10.76
CA LEU A 211 -7.77 16.86 -10.62
C LEU A 211 -8.03 15.44 -10.10
N ARG A 212 -7.11 14.50 -10.27
CA ARG A 212 -7.21 13.16 -9.68
C ARG A 212 -7.04 13.21 -8.15
N HIS A 213 -6.12 14.05 -7.66
CA HIS A 213 -5.96 14.36 -6.24
C HIS A 213 -7.22 15.04 -5.68
N GLU A 214 -7.67 16.14 -6.30
CA GLU A 214 -8.86 16.88 -5.85
C GLU A 214 -10.11 15.99 -5.77
N LEU A 215 -10.32 15.10 -6.74
CA LEU A 215 -11.44 14.16 -6.72
C LEU A 215 -11.37 13.17 -5.56
N GLY A 216 -10.19 12.85 -5.02
CA GLY A 216 -10.04 12.03 -3.82
C GLY A 216 -10.68 12.68 -2.59
N HIS A 217 -10.52 14.00 -2.40
CA HIS A 217 -11.25 14.75 -1.38
C HIS A 217 -12.77 14.72 -1.62
N THR A 218 -13.22 14.83 -2.86
CA THR A 218 -14.66 14.71 -3.19
C THR A 218 -15.25 13.32 -2.90
N LEU A 219 -14.39 12.32 -2.66
CA LEU A 219 -14.74 10.97 -2.20
C LEU A 219 -14.50 10.75 -0.70
N GLY A 220 -13.98 11.74 0.03
CA GLY A 220 -13.77 11.70 1.49
C GLY A 220 -12.33 11.48 1.94
N PHE A 221 -11.40 11.23 1.02
CA PHE A 221 -9.99 10.94 1.36
C PHE A 221 -9.25 12.21 1.77
N ARG A 222 -8.36 12.10 2.75
CA ARG A 222 -7.53 13.22 3.24
C ARG A 222 -6.11 13.13 2.71
N HIS A 223 -5.37 14.22 2.84
CA HIS A 223 -3.96 14.27 2.46
C HIS A 223 -3.11 13.28 3.26
N GLU A 224 -2.30 12.50 2.56
CA GLU A 224 -1.57 11.39 3.17
C GLU A 224 -0.43 11.85 4.09
N HIS A 225 0.12 13.05 3.84
CA HIS A 225 1.14 13.67 4.70
C HIS A 225 0.63 14.13 6.08
N THR A 226 -0.68 14.09 6.35
CA THR A 226 -1.24 14.53 7.65
C THR A 226 -1.04 13.50 8.76
N ARG A 227 -0.53 12.32 8.40
CA ARG A 227 -0.11 11.26 9.30
C ARG A 227 1.25 11.57 9.92
N PRO A 228 1.49 11.28 11.22
CA PRO A 228 2.80 11.40 11.85
C PRO A 228 3.96 10.73 11.07
N GLU A 229 3.66 9.64 10.35
CA GLU A 229 4.61 8.87 9.54
C GLU A 229 5.21 9.65 8.34
N SER A 230 4.64 10.80 7.97
CA SER A 230 5.20 11.71 6.94
C SER A 230 6.57 12.30 7.34
N GLY A 231 6.78 12.47 8.64
CA GLY A 231 7.92 13.20 9.20
C GLY A 231 7.93 14.72 8.90
N THR A 232 7.01 15.23 8.09
CA THR A 232 6.92 16.64 7.70
C THR A 232 5.53 17.00 7.15
N CYS A 233 5.10 18.24 7.34
CA CYS A 233 3.72 18.71 7.15
C CYS A 233 2.71 18.05 8.12
N PHE A 234 1.76 18.83 8.62
CA PHE A 234 0.67 18.33 9.47
C PHE A 234 -0.55 19.27 9.34
N GLU A 235 -1.76 18.72 9.44
CA GLU A 235 -3.01 19.51 9.38
C GLU A 235 -3.86 19.26 10.63
N ASP A 236 -4.50 18.09 10.74
CA ASP A 236 -5.27 17.70 11.93
C ASP A 236 -5.50 16.16 12.00
N ASN A 237 -6.04 15.69 13.13
CA ASN A 237 -6.27 14.27 13.43
C ASN A 237 -7.73 13.78 13.22
N ASN A 238 -8.59 14.53 12.51
CA ASN A 238 -10.01 14.18 12.32
C ASN A 238 -10.18 13.21 11.12
N TRP A 239 -9.53 12.06 11.22
CA TRP A 239 -9.53 11.02 10.20
C TRP A 239 -9.52 9.61 10.82
N ARG A 240 -9.54 8.59 9.98
CA ARG A 240 -9.06 7.23 10.31
C ARG A 240 -8.30 6.65 9.12
N ALA A 241 -7.44 5.68 9.39
CA ALA A 241 -6.92 4.77 8.38
C ALA A 241 -8.09 4.11 7.62
N LEU A 242 -8.04 4.15 6.29
CA LEU A 242 -8.64 3.09 5.45
C LEU A 242 -7.65 1.94 5.32
N THR A 243 -6.37 2.30 5.27
CA THR A 243 -5.18 1.47 5.23
C THR A 243 -4.03 2.32 5.90
N THR A 244 -2.77 1.87 6.01
CA THR A 244 -1.66 2.60 6.72
C THR A 244 -1.06 3.80 5.94
N TYR A 245 0.21 4.25 6.03
CA TYR A 245 0.80 5.45 5.34
C TYR A 245 1.54 5.28 3.97
N ASP A 246 1.12 5.90 2.85
CA ASP A 246 1.71 5.72 1.47
C ASP A 246 2.33 6.97 0.84
N GLN A 247 3.67 7.00 0.80
CA GLN A 247 4.46 8.01 0.09
C GLN A 247 4.12 8.14 -1.41
N SER A 248 3.61 7.08 -2.06
CA SER A 248 3.25 7.05 -3.48
C SER A 248 1.77 7.38 -3.78
N SER A 249 0.97 7.64 -2.74
CA SER A 249 -0.46 7.93 -2.88
C SER A 249 -0.71 9.15 -3.76
N VAL A 250 -1.81 9.11 -4.53
CA VAL A 250 -2.37 10.27 -5.22
C VAL A 250 -2.67 11.41 -4.25
N MET A 251 -3.00 11.09 -2.99
CA MET A 251 -3.28 12.06 -1.91
C MET A 251 -2.03 12.57 -1.20
N HIS A 252 -0.83 12.11 -1.57
CA HIS A 252 0.42 12.58 -0.97
C HIS A 252 1.01 13.77 -1.72
N TYR A 253 1.36 14.84 -1.00
CA TYR A 253 2.11 15.97 -1.55
C TYR A 253 3.61 15.63 -1.71
N PRO A 254 4.21 15.81 -2.90
CA PRO A 254 5.65 15.61 -3.11
C PRO A 254 6.52 16.51 -2.21
N GLN A 255 6.09 17.76 -2.00
CA GLN A 255 6.77 18.72 -1.10
C GLN A 255 6.70 18.35 0.40
N CYS A 256 5.99 17.28 0.75
CA CYS A 256 5.88 16.77 2.12
C CYS A 256 6.44 15.34 2.28
N ASN A 257 7.45 14.95 1.48
CA ASN A 257 8.03 13.60 1.36
C ASN A 257 7.24 12.58 0.49
N GLY A 258 6.33 13.05 -0.36
CA GLY A 258 5.69 12.18 -1.35
C GLY A 258 6.66 11.75 -2.46
N ILE A 259 6.74 10.45 -2.73
CA ILE A 259 7.48 9.86 -3.87
C ILE A 259 6.59 9.63 -5.08
N SER A 260 5.30 9.98 -5.00
CA SER A 260 4.39 9.99 -6.14
C SER A 260 4.99 10.87 -7.25
N SER A 261 5.12 10.32 -8.46
CA SER A 261 5.54 11.13 -9.61
C SER A 261 4.50 12.22 -9.85
N TRP A 262 4.93 13.37 -10.37
CA TRP A 262 4.06 14.54 -10.65
C TRP A 262 2.84 14.24 -11.57
N ALA A 263 2.78 13.06 -12.19
CA ALA A 263 1.57 12.52 -12.81
C ALA A 263 0.41 12.24 -11.83
N LEU A 264 0.68 12.18 -10.52
CA LEU A 264 -0.25 11.95 -9.39
C LEU A 264 -1.23 10.80 -9.67
N ASN A 265 -0.70 9.62 -10.01
CA ASN A 265 -1.50 8.45 -10.31
C ASN A 265 -2.03 7.77 -9.04
N ILE A 266 -3.23 7.20 -9.11
CA ILE A 266 -3.80 6.35 -8.05
C ILE A 266 -2.87 5.14 -7.83
N SER A 267 -2.38 4.99 -6.60
CA SER A 267 -1.57 3.86 -6.17
C SER A 267 -2.42 2.59 -6.00
N THR A 268 -1.77 1.43 -5.90
CA THR A 268 -2.43 0.17 -5.52
C THR A 268 -3.19 0.29 -4.19
N LYS A 269 -2.71 1.15 -3.29
CA LYS A 269 -3.20 1.29 -1.93
C LYS A 269 -4.29 2.35 -1.81
N ASP A 270 -4.24 3.39 -2.65
CA ASP A 270 -5.37 4.28 -2.92
C ASP A 270 -6.58 3.47 -3.43
N ALA A 271 -6.34 2.61 -4.43
CA ALA A 271 -7.34 1.73 -5.01
C ALA A 271 -7.97 0.79 -3.97
N GLN A 272 -7.15 0.18 -3.10
CA GLN A 272 -7.62 -0.66 -2.00
C GLN A 272 -8.48 0.12 -0.99
N GLY A 273 -8.05 1.31 -0.57
CA GLY A 273 -8.80 2.14 0.38
C GLY A 273 -10.14 2.61 -0.20
N ALA A 274 -10.17 3.00 -1.47
CA ALA A 274 -11.40 3.40 -2.16
C ALA A 274 -12.37 2.23 -2.38
N ALA A 275 -11.85 1.06 -2.78
CA ALA A 275 -12.63 -0.17 -2.90
C ALA A 275 -13.19 -0.63 -1.52
N ALA A 276 -12.46 -0.42 -0.43
CA ALA A 276 -12.95 -0.70 0.93
C ALA A 276 -14.04 0.30 1.38
N LEU A 277 -13.93 1.58 1.02
CA LEU A 277 -14.89 2.61 1.43
C LEU A 277 -16.21 2.54 0.65
N TYR A 278 -16.17 2.19 -0.64
CA TYR A 278 -17.32 2.25 -1.57
C TYR A 278 -17.71 0.91 -2.21
N GLY A 279 -16.86 -0.10 -2.19
CA GLY A 279 -17.02 -1.38 -2.89
C GLY A 279 -16.18 -1.47 -4.17
N ALA A 280 -16.01 -2.67 -4.71
CA ALA A 280 -15.26 -2.91 -5.96
C ALA A 280 -15.99 -2.37 -7.21
N PRO A 281 -15.27 -1.91 -8.25
CA PRO A 281 -15.84 -1.27 -9.43
C PRO A 281 -16.78 -2.21 -10.21
N GLY A 282 -17.80 -1.63 -10.86
CA GLY A 282 -18.81 -2.36 -11.64
C GLY A 282 -19.94 -3.01 -10.82
N GLY A 283 -20.10 -2.65 -9.55
CA GLY A 283 -21.03 -3.28 -8.60
C GLY A 283 -22.51 -2.92 -8.79
N GLY A 284 -23.11 -3.30 -9.91
CA GLY A 284 -24.57 -3.31 -10.14
C GLY A 284 -25.21 -4.63 -9.71
N GLY A 285 -26.20 -4.57 -8.80
CA GLY A 285 -26.71 -5.77 -8.11
C GLY A 285 -27.83 -6.54 -8.81
N SER A 286 -27.74 -7.87 -8.78
CA SER A 286 -28.83 -8.83 -8.95
C SER A 286 -28.41 -10.18 -8.31
N GLY A 287 -29.26 -11.06 -7.77
CA GLY A 287 -30.72 -11.03 -7.73
C GLY A 287 -31.36 -12.22 -8.47
N GLY A 288 -31.21 -13.46 -7.97
CA GLY A 288 -31.92 -14.60 -8.57
C GLY A 288 -31.35 -15.99 -8.23
N SER A 289 -32.15 -16.77 -7.51
CA SER A 289 -32.02 -18.19 -7.15
C SER A 289 -31.64 -19.17 -8.29
N GLY A 290 -30.85 -20.21 -7.94
CA GLY A 290 -31.24 -21.60 -8.23
C GLY A 290 -30.36 -22.43 -9.20
N GLY A 291 -29.91 -23.61 -8.74
CA GLY A 291 -29.48 -24.71 -9.63
C GLY A 291 -28.29 -25.56 -9.15
N SER A 292 -28.47 -26.89 -9.15
CA SER A 292 -27.43 -27.90 -8.90
C SER A 292 -26.22 -27.80 -9.84
N GLY A 293 -25.04 -28.36 -9.53
CA GLY A 293 -24.64 -29.03 -8.29
C GLY A 293 -23.43 -29.93 -8.53
N GLY A 294 -22.24 -29.45 -8.15
CA GLY A 294 -21.01 -30.24 -8.11
C GLY A 294 -20.75 -30.74 -6.69
N GLY A 295 -20.12 -31.90 -6.55
CA GLY A 295 -19.62 -32.38 -5.26
C GLY A 295 -18.43 -31.55 -4.78
N ALA A 296 -18.22 -31.48 -3.47
CA ALA A 296 -16.97 -30.98 -2.92
C ALA A 296 -15.87 -32.04 -3.12
N THR A 297 -14.74 -31.62 -3.69
CA THR A 297 -13.51 -32.38 -3.86
C THR A 297 -12.53 -31.98 -2.75
N THR A 298 -11.79 -32.95 -2.21
CA THR A 298 -10.67 -32.70 -1.27
C THR A 298 -9.37 -33.23 -1.86
N GLU A 299 -8.39 -32.34 -2.00
CA GLU A 299 -6.99 -32.69 -2.32
C GLU A 299 -6.17 -32.72 -1.02
N ASN A 300 -5.26 -33.69 -0.91
CA ASN A 300 -4.34 -33.81 0.22
C ASN A 300 -2.91 -33.65 -0.31
N LEU A 301 -2.22 -32.59 0.13
CA LEU A 301 -0.91 -32.17 -0.37
C LEU A 301 0.10 -32.20 0.78
N THR A 302 1.27 -32.78 0.55
CA THR A 302 2.31 -32.92 1.58
C THR A 302 3.65 -32.40 1.08
N GLY A 303 4.44 -31.77 1.95
CA GLY A 303 5.76 -31.27 1.57
C GLY A 303 6.52 -30.59 2.71
N SER A 304 7.53 -29.83 2.34
CA SER A 304 8.37 -29.05 3.26
C SER A 304 8.77 -27.70 2.67
N VAL A 305 9.15 -26.79 3.55
CA VAL A 305 9.62 -25.43 3.22
C VAL A 305 10.85 -25.10 4.06
N ALA A 306 11.78 -24.35 3.48
CA ALA A 306 12.86 -23.70 4.22
C ALA A 306 12.40 -22.32 4.71
N ALA A 307 13.04 -21.82 5.78
CA ALA A 307 12.76 -20.48 6.28
C ALA A 307 12.93 -19.42 5.18
N GLY A 308 11.94 -18.53 5.04
CA GLY A 308 11.85 -17.50 4.02
C GLY A 308 11.25 -17.94 2.68
N VAL A 309 11.22 -19.24 2.37
CA VAL A 309 10.96 -19.79 1.02
C VAL A 309 9.49 -20.20 0.84
N PHE A 310 8.92 -19.89 -0.34
CA PHE A 310 7.61 -20.38 -0.77
C PHE A 310 7.71 -21.77 -1.45
N SER A 311 6.79 -22.65 -1.08
CA SER A 311 6.32 -23.80 -1.87
C SER A 311 4.98 -23.42 -2.50
N HIS A 312 4.96 -23.19 -3.81
CA HIS A 312 3.74 -22.85 -4.54
C HIS A 312 3.07 -24.10 -5.11
N LEU A 313 1.80 -24.33 -4.77
CA LEU A 313 1.11 -25.60 -5.01
C LEU A 313 0.25 -25.61 -6.28
N GLY A 314 0.30 -24.54 -7.08
CA GLY A 314 -0.52 -24.37 -8.28
C GLY A 314 -1.86 -23.70 -7.98
N TYR A 315 -2.92 -24.16 -8.65
CA TYR A 315 -4.28 -23.67 -8.47
C TYR A 315 -5.32 -24.79 -8.63
N ALA A 316 -6.43 -24.64 -7.94
CA ALA A 316 -7.68 -25.37 -8.18
C ALA A 316 -8.63 -24.50 -9.01
N ASP A 317 -9.33 -25.12 -9.98
CA ASP A 317 -10.48 -24.51 -10.64
C ASP A 317 -11.72 -24.67 -9.74
N VAL A 318 -12.38 -23.56 -9.40
CA VAL A 318 -13.39 -23.46 -8.34
C VAL A 318 -14.71 -22.86 -8.83
N LYS A 319 -15.82 -23.26 -8.21
CA LYS A 319 -17.16 -22.74 -8.52
C LYS A 319 -17.47 -21.46 -7.74
N PRO A 320 -17.89 -20.35 -8.39
CA PRO A 320 -18.37 -19.17 -7.69
C PRO A 320 -19.51 -19.47 -6.71
N GLY A 321 -19.49 -18.84 -5.54
CA GLY A 321 -20.51 -18.94 -4.50
C GLY A 321 -20.42 -20.18 -3.60
N THR A 322 -19.44 -21.07 -3.77
CA THR A 322 -19.26 -22.26 -2.91
C THR A 322 -18.22 -22.04 -1.81
N ALA A 323 -18.20 -22.92 -0.82
CA ALA A 323 -17.15 -22.95 0.19
C ALA A 323 -15.79 -23.36 -0.41
N PHE A 324 -14.72 -22.83 0.18
CA PHE A 324 -13.34 -23.22 -0.03
C PHE A 324 -12.63 -23.27 1.33
N THR A 325 -12.12 -24.44 1.70
CA THR A 325 -11.37 -24.65 2.95
C THR A 325 -9.98 -25.15 2.62
N ALA A 326 -8.96 -24.54 3.19
CA ALA A 326 -7.59 -25.06 3.18
C ALA A 326 -7.11 -25.17 4.62
N SER A 327 -6.82 -26.40 5.09
CA SER A 327 -6.44 -26.67 6.48
C SER A 327 -5.12 -27.43 6.52
N MET A 328 -4.15 -26.89 7.25
CA MET A 328 -2.77 -27.36 7.33
C MET A 328 -2.46 -27.91 8.73
N THR A 329 -1.59 -28.91 8.79
CA THR A 329 -0.97 -29.47 9.99
C THR A 329 0.47 -29.86 9.68
N GLY A 330 1.37 -30.01 10.66
CA GLY A 330 2.74 -30.43 10.37
C GLY A 330 3.75 -30.18 11.48
N THR A 331 4.96 -29.77 11.12
CA THR A 331 6.06 -29.47 12.05
C THR A 331 6.84 -28.21 11.65
N GLY A 332 7.50 -27.57 12.61
CA GLY A 332 8.11 -26.25 12.41
C GLY A 332 7.06 -25.15 12.30
N ASP A 333 7.43 -24.02 11.70
CA ASP A 333 6.54 -22.88 11.45
C ASP A 333 6.42 -22.56 9.94
N PRO A 334 5.74 -23.43 9.16
CA PRO A 334 5.22 -23.09 7.84
C PRO A 334 3.86 -22.36 7.96
N ASP A 335 3.68 -21.27 7.21
CA ASP A 335 2.42 -20.53 7.11
C ASP A 335 1.71 -20.80 5.76
N LEU A 336 0.39 -20.91 5.81
CA LEU A 336 -0.53 -21.13 4.69
C LEU A 336 -0.89 -19.80 4.02
N TYR A 337 -0.90 -19.77 2.69
CA TYR A 337 -1.33 -18.63 1.89
C TYR A 337 -2.35 -19.10 0.84
N VAL A 338 -3.54 -18.52 0.84
CA VAL A 338 -4.58 -18.70 -0.19
C VAL A 338 -4.81 -17.37 -0.91
N ARG A 339 -4.94 -17.38 -2.24
CA ARG A 339 -5.26 -16.18 -3.04
C ARG A 339 -6.15 -16.53 -4.24
N TRP A 340 -7.14 -15.70 -4.54
CA TRP A 340 -7.91 -15.81 -5.78
C TRP A 340 -7.11 -15.35 -7.01
N THR A 341 -7.41 -15.95 -8.17
CA THR A 341 -6.95 -15.60 -9.54
C THR A 341 -5.45 -15.55 -9.84
N SER A 342 -4.59 -15.51 -8.83
CA SER A 342 -3.14 -15.37 -8.97
C SER A 342 -2.40 -15.96 -7.78
N GLN A 343 -1.11 -16.26 -7.97
CA GLN A 343 -0.25 -16.84 -6.94
C GLN A 343 -0.09 -15.90 -5.71
N PRO A 344 -0.13 -16.43 -4.47
CA PRO A 344 0.11 -15.62 -3.28
C PRO A 344 1.54 -15.07 -3.21
N THR A 345 1.70 -13.90 -2.59
CA THR A 345 2.99 -13.33 -2.17
C THR A 345 2.95 -13.01 -0.68
N THR A 346 4.06 -12.54 -0.10
CA THR A 346 4.11 -12.02 1.29
C THR A 346 3.20 -10.81 1.51
N THR A 347 2.83 -10.08 0.47
CA THR A 347 2.07 -8.82 0.51
C THR A 347 0.71 -8.88 -0.19
N ALA A 348 0.39 -9.99 -0.87
CA ALA A 348 -0.86 -10.18 -1.59
C ALA A 348 -1.37 -11.60 -1.40
N TYR A 349 -2.42 -11.72 -0.58
CA TYR A 349 -3.13 -12.97 -0.26
C TYR A 349 -4.60 -12.65 0.02
N THR A 350 -5.46 -13.67 -0.02
CA THR A 350 -6.86 -13.60 0.41
C THR A 350 -7.03 -14.14 1.83
N CYS A 351 -6.24 -15.14 2.22
CA CYS A 351 -6.19 -15.64 3.58
C CYS A 351 -4.80 -16.17 3.90
N ARG A 352 -4.36 -15.90 5.13
CA ARG A 352 -3.08 -16.31 5.71
C ARG A 352 -3.22 -16.21 7.24
N PRO A 353 -3.43 -17.32 7.96
CA PRO A 353 -3.68 -17.28 9.41
C PRO A 353 -2.47 -16.82 10.24
N TYR A 354 -1.26 -17.10 9.78
CA TYR A 354 0.03 -16.67 10.36
C TYR A 354 0.22 -16.96 11.85
N LEU A 355 -0.34 -18.08 12.31
CA LEU A 355 -0.26 -18.57 13.68
C LEU A 355 1.16 -19.06 14.00
N SER A 356 1.40 -19.41 15.27
CA SER A 356 2.65 -20.06 15.67
C SER A 356 2.59 -21.58 15.47
N GLY A 357 3.32 -22.06 14.47
CA GLY A 357 3.46 -23.47 14.12
C GLY A 357 2.52 -23.93 13.00
N ALA A 358 2.85 -25.07 12.40
CA ALA A 358 2.26 -25.64 11.18
C ALA A 358 0.73 -25.93 11.16
N THR A 359 -0.06 -25.51 12.15
CA THR A 359 -1.49 -25.82 12.26
C THR A 359 -2.32 -24.57 11.97
N GLU A 360 -2.81 -24.47 10.73
CA GLU A 360 -3.51 -23.27 10.23
C GLU A 360 -4.75 -23.65 9.42
N SER A 361 -5.74 -22.75 9.34
CA SER A 361 -6.92 -22.99 8.50
C SER A 361 -7.49 -21.71 7.88
N CYS A 362 -7.64 -21.73 6.56
CA CYS A 362 -8.39 -20.75 5.79
C CYS A 362 -9.79 -21.30 5.46
N ASN A 363 -10.84 -20.61 5.89
CA ASN A 363 -12.22 -20.95 5.56
C ASN A 363 -12.85 -19.76 4.83
N LEU A 364 -13.21 -19.97 3.56
CA LEU A 364 -13.57 -18.91 2.61
C LEU A 364 -14.82 -19.29 1.81
N THR A 365 -15.47 -18.28 1.23
CA THR A 365 -16.45 -18.46 0.16
C THR A 365 -15.87 -17.92 -1.14
N VAL A 366 -15.96 -18.68 -2.23
CA VAL A 366 -15.48 -18.28 -3.55
C VAL A 366 -16.33 -17.11 -4.07
N PRO A 367 -15.78 -15.92 -4.36
CA PRO A 367 -16.57 -14.78 -4.80
C PRO A 367 -17.18 -14.97 -6.20
N ALA A 368 -18.18 -14.13 -6.53
CA ALA A 368 -18.76 -14.09 -7.87
C ALA A 368 -17.67 -13.80 -8.93
N GLY A 369 -17.72 -14.53 -10.05
CA GLY A 369 -16.75 -14.41 -11.14
C GLY A 369 -15.37 -15.05 -10.90
N ILE A 370 -15.07 -15.52 -9.67
CA ILE A 370 -13.79 -16.16 -9.36
C ILE A 370 -13.85 -17.65 -9.71
N THR A 371 -13.04 -18.06 -10.69
CA THR A 371 -12.94 -19.46 -11.15
C THR A 371 -11.65 -20.16 -10.74
N LYS A 372 -10.69 -19.47 -10.10
CA LYS A 372 -9.39 -20.06 -9.70
C LYS A 372 -8.96 -19.66 -8.30
N ALA A 373 -8.53 -20.65 -7.54
CA ALA A 373 -7.98 -20.52 -6.19
C ALA A 373 -6.52 -21.03 -6.18
N TYR A 374 -5.57 -20.17 -5.83
CA TYR A 374 -4.16 -20.51 -5.72
C TYR A 374 -3.81 -20.72 -4.25
N VAL A 375 -3.04 -21.78 -3.97
CA VAL A 375 -2.58 -22.10 -2.62
C VAL A 375 -1.06 -22.20 -2.60
N SER A 376 -0.45 -21.78 -1.51
CA SER A 376 0.99 -21.85 -1.28
C SER A 376 1.27 -21.99 0.20
N VAL A 377 2.43 -22.55 0.54
CA VAL A 377 2.93 -22.62 1.90
C VAL A 377 4.29 -21.90 1.91
N ARG A 378 4.59 -21.12 2.95
CA ARG A 378 5.89 -20.47 3.13
C ARG A 378 6.51 -20.91 4.44
N GLY A 379 7.81 -21.05 4.51
CA GLY A 379 8.47 -21.17 5.82
C GLY A 379 8.62 -19.79 6.47
N TYR A 380 8.00 -19.56 7.63
CA TYR A 380 8.51 -18.55 8.57
C TYR A 380 9.79 -19.10 9.20
N SER A 381 9.73 -20.33 9.69
CA SER A 381 10.90 -21.19 9.93
C SER A 381 10.90 -22.40 8.96
N ALA A 382 11.92 -23.26 9.04
CA ALA A 382 11.91 -24.50 8.27
C ALA A 382 10.88 -25.48 8.85
N GLY A 383 10.09 -26.13 8.00
CA GLY A 383 8.97 -26.95 8.44
C GLY A 383 8.45 -27.95 7.41
N THR A 384 7.55 -28.82 7.86
CA THR A 384 6.81 -29.78 7.03
C THR A 384 5.31 -29.53 7.15
N TYR A 385 4.56 -29.84 6.09
CA TYR A 385 3.12 -29.64 6.05
C TYR A 385 2.39 -30.85 5.45
N ASN A 386 1.20 -31.10 5.98
CA ASN A 386 0.12 -31.88 5.40
C ASN A 386 -1.08 -30.93 5.31
N LEU A 387 -1.51 -30.65 4.08
CA LEU A 387 -2.48 -29.62 3.74
C LEU A 387 -3.66 -30.25 3.00
N ASN A 388 -4.86 -30.08 3.55
CA ASN A 388 -6.09 -30.58 2.95
C ASN A 388 -6.85 -29.38 2.35
N VAL A 389 -7.04 -29.37 1.03
CA VAL A 389 -7.75 -28.31 0.30
C VAL A 389 -9.07 -28.87 -0.21
N THR A 390 -10.18 -28.34 0.30
CA THR A 390 -11.55 -28.77 -0.04
C THR A 390 -12.31 -27.65 -0.75
N TYR A 391 -12.84 -27.93 -1.94
CA TYR A 391 -13.53 -26.96 -2.79
C TYR A 391 -14.56 -27.63 -3.70
N THR A 392 -15.52 -26.87 -4.23
CA THR A 392 -16.42 -27.36 -5.27
C THR A 392 -15.89 -26.99 -6.65
N ALA A 393 -15.76 -27.98 -7.53
CA ALA A 393 -15.41 -27.76 -8.94
C ALA A 393 -16.57 -27.11 -9.74
N PRO A 394 -16.29 -26.44 -10.88
CA PRO A 394 -17.27 -25.67 -11.65
C PRO A 394 -18.59 -26.35 -12.01
#